data_AF-A0A6P1W1U9-F1
#
_entry.id   AF-A0A6P1W1U9-F1
#
_cell.length_a   1.000
_cell.length_b   1.000
_cell.length_c   1.000
_cell.angle_alpha   90.00
_cell.angle_beta   90.00
_cell.angle_gamma   90.00
#
_symmetry.space_group_name_H-M   'P 1'
#
loop_
_entity.id
_entity.type
_entity.pdbx_description
1 polymer ?
#
loop_
_entity_poly.entity_id
_entity_poly.type
_entity_poly.pdbx_seq_one_letter_code
_entity_poly.pdbx_strand_id
1 'polypeptide(L)'
;MRIITRILFGLIVLFGLFMIVMHFRAKSQHEDEEAYLTTLRKSITVSSGSFPPNGDMPVNCSCRGSGVSPALAWESNQADAEAYVVLVTDYDVPTPTFPIFNLSHWVLYNLPASVRSLPEALTTEQLQLLGGKIGKSSTGNLKFIAPCPPAGRHAYVFRVYALDEALSFTDVPNKQQVIDAMKGHILGYGELTGYFE
;
A
#
# COMPACT_ATOMS: atom_id res chain seq x y z
N MET A 1 18.41 -31.16 32.09
CA MET A 1 18.74 -29.72 31.98
C MET A 1 19.54 -29.39 30.71
N ARG A 2 20.73 -29.97 30.45
CA ARG A 2 21.58 -29.64 29.28
C ARG A 2 20.94 -29.87 27.88
N ILE A 3 20.09 -30.90 27.73
CA ILE A 3 19.40 -31.18 26.46
C ILE A 3 18.35 -30.11 26.15
N ILE A 4 17.56 -29.71 27.16
CA ILE A 4 16.55 -28.65 27.03
C ILE A 4 17.21 -27.32 26.65
N THR A 5 18.35 -26.98 27.27
CA THR A 5 19.10 -25.76 26.93
C THR A 5 19.63 -25.78 25.48
N ARG A 6 20.10 -26.94 24.98
CA ARG A 6 20.55 -27.09 23.59
C ARG A 6 19.41 -26.99 22.58
N ILE A 7 18.26 -27.58 22.89
CA ILE A 7 17.05 -27.47 22.06
C ILE A 7 16.58 -26.01 22.02
N LEU A 8 16.50 -25.34 23.18
CA LEU A 8 16.09 -23.94 23.27
C LEU A 8 17.04 -23.03 22.48
N PHE A 9 18.36 -23.24 22.60
CA PHE A 9 19.34 -22.51 21.82
C PHE A 9 19.17 -22.73 20.31
N GLY A 10 18.96 -23.98 19.88
CA GLY A 10 18.69 -24.29 18.48
C GLY A 10 17.43 -23.58 17.93
N LEU A 11 16.35 -23.53 18.72
CA LEU A 11 15.13 -22.82 18.34
C LEU A 11 15.34 -21.31 18.20
N ILE A 12 16.12 -20.69 19.08
CA ILE A 12 16.46 -19.26 18.99
C ILE A 12 17.25 -18.97 17.72
N VAL A 13 18.24 -19.80 17.38
CA VAL A 13 19.02 -19.64 16.15
C VAL A 13 18.13 -19.80 14.91
N LEU A 14 17.27 -20.82 14.88
CA LEU A 14 16.33 -21.03 13.77
C LEU A 14 15.35 -19.86 13.61
N PHE A 15 14.83 -19.32 14.71
CA PHE A 15 13.97 -18.14 14.69
C PHE A 15 14.73 -16.90 14.18
N GLY A 16 15.95 -16.68 14.64
CA GLY A 16 16.79 -15.58 14.15
C GLY A 16 17.06 -15.68 12.64
N LEU A 17 17.43 -16.87 12.14
CA LEU A 17 17.60 -17.12 10.71
C LEU A 17 16.31 -16.89 9.93
N PHE A 18 15.18 -17.36 10.45
CA PHE A 18 13.87 -17.14 9.83
C PHE A 18 13.55 -15.64 9.69
N MET A 19 13.79 -14.84 10.75
CA MET A 19 13.59 -13.40 10.73
C MET A 19 14.51 -12.69 9.72
N ILE A 20 15.77 -13.11 9.61
CA ILE A 20 16.71 -12.61 8.60
C ILE A 20 16.21 -12.92 7.19
N VAL A 21 15.73 -14.14 6.94
CA VAL A 21 15.15 -14.52 5.64
C VAL A 21 13.91 -13.66 5.32
N MET A 22 13.04 -13.42 6.31
CA MET A 22 11.88 -12.54 6.11
C MET A 22 12.31 -11.10 5.80
N HIS A 23 13.32 -10.58 6.49
CA HIS A 23 13.89 -9.26 6.23
C HIS A 23 14.38 -9.11 4.79
N PHE A 24 15.22 -10.05 4.34
CA PHE A 24 15.71 -10.03 2.96
C PHE A 24 14.58 -10.19 1.93
N ARG A 25 13.56 -11.00 2.21
CA ARG A 25 12.40 -11.14 1.33
C ARG A 25 11.60 -9.84 1.21
N ALA A 26 11.26 -9.21 2.33
CA ALA A 26 10.51 -7.96 2.34
C ALA A 26 11.26 -6.85 1.60
N LYS A 27 12.58 -6.75 1.86
CA LYS A 27 13.45 -5.80 1.17
C LYS A 27 13.54 -6.08 -0.33
N SER A 28 13.78 -7.33 -0.73
CA SER A 28 13.82 -7.72 -2.16
C SER A 28 12.50 -7.40 -2.87
N GLN A 29 11.35 -7.68 -2.24
CA GLN A 29 10.04 -7.35 -2.82
C GLN A 29 9.84 -5.85 -3.01
N HIS A 30 10.30 -5.04 -2.05
CA HIS A 30 10.25 -3.58 -2.17
C HIS A 30 11.18 -3.10 -3.29
N GLU A 31 12.42 -3.60 -3.35
CA GLU A 31 13.39 -3.28 -4.40
C GLU A 31 12.88 -3.65 -5.80
N ASP A 32 12.22 -4.81 -5.95
CA ASP A 32 11.62 -5.24 -7.22
C ASP A 32 10.47 -4.31 -7.64
N GLU A 33 9.64 -3.86 -6.69
CA GLU A 33 8.56 -2.90 -6.96
C GLU A 33 9.14 -1.53 -7.37
N GLU A 34 10.13 -1.01 -6.65
CA GLU A 34 10.83 0.24 -7.01
C GLU A 34 11.50 0.14 -8.37
N ALA A 35 12.21 -0.96 -8.64
CA ALA A 35 12.86 -1.20 -9.93
C ALA A 35 11.84 -1.16 -11.06
N TYR A 36 10.66 -1.78 -10.87
CA TYR A 36 9.58 -1.69 -11.85
C TYR A 36 9.08 -0.26 -12.02
N LEU A 37 8.87 0.49 -10.94
CA LEU A 37 8.43 1.90 -10.99
C LEU A 37 9.42 2.81 -11.74
N THR A 38 10.73 2.52 -11.71
CA THR A 38 11.72 3.29 -12.48
C THR A 38 11.55 3.14 -13.99
N THR A 39 10.89 2.09 -14.45
CA THR A 39 10.57 1.88 -15.89
C THR A 39 9.33 2.66 -16.33
N LEU A 40 8.54 3.15 -15.37
CA LEU A 40 7.27 3.81 -15.63
C LEU A 40 7.40 5.33 -15.62
N ARG A 41 6.46 6.01 -16.29
CA ARG A 41 6.42 7.47 -16.32
C ARG A 41 5.75 8.04 -15.06
N LYS A 42 6.53 8.66 -14.18
CA LYS A 42 6.01 9.47 -13.06
C LYS A 42 5.42 10.78 -13.59
N SER A 43 4.10 10.80 -13.81
CA SER A 43 3.37 11.86 -14.54
C SER A 43 2.07 12.27 -13.86
N ILE A 44 1.68 11.60 -12.79
CA ILE A 44 0.50 11.94 -11.99
C ILE A 44 0.97 12.69 -10.74
N THR A 45 0.31 13.80 -10.44
CA THR A 45 0.55 14.53 -9.18
C THR A 45 -0.48 14.05 -8.16
N VAL A 46 -0.02 13.42 -7.08
CA VAL A 46 -0.88 12.92 -5.98
C VAL A 46 -0.77 13.87 -4.80
N SER A 47 -1.90 14.19 -4.18
CA SER A 47 -2.00 15.09 -3.04
C SER A 47 -3.06 14.60 -2.04
N SER A 48 -3.02 15.15 -0.83
CA SER A 48 -4.02 14.89 0.20
C SER A 48 -4.50 16.21 0.80
N GLY A 49 -5.81 16.31 1.03
CA GLY A 49 -6.38 17.38 1.85
C GLY A 49 -6.19 17.17 3.34
N SER A 50 -5.80 15.96 3.76
CA SER A 50 -5.62 15.58 5.17
C SER A 50 -4.19 15.79 5.68
N PHE A 51 -3.17 15.76 4.80
CA PHE A 51 -1.76 15.97 5.18
C PHE A 51 -0.90 16.50 4.02
N PRO A 52 0.19 17.27 4.29
CA PRO A 52 1.10 17.71 3.25
C PRO A 52 2.05 16.58 2.80
N PRO A 53 2.64 16.64 1.59
CA PRO A 53 3.62 15.66 1.14
C PRO A 53 4.79 15.50 2.10
N ASN A 54 5.12 14.25 2.43
CA ASN A 54 6.14 13.86 3.42
C ASN A 54 5.89 14.38 4.85
N GLY A 55 4.67 14.86 5.13
CA GLY A 55 4.25 15.31 6.46
C GLY A 55 3.61 14.20 7.29
N ASP A 56 3.29 14.54 8.54
CA ASP A 56 2.61 13.64 9.45
C ASP A 56 1.12 13.54 9.11
N MET A 57 0.61 12.31 9.10
CA MET A 57 -0.81 12.04 8.91
C MET A 57 -1.59 12.37 10.19
N PRO A 58 -2.85 12.84 10.08
CA PRO A 58 -3.68 13.13 11.24
C PRO A 58 -3.92 11.89 12.11
N VAL A 59 -4.01 12.09 13.43
CA VAL A 59 -4.33 11.02 14.39
C VAL A 59 -5.61 10.28 14.02
N ASN A 60 -6.63 10.97 13.49
CA ASN A 60 -7.87 10.35 13.06
C ASN A 60 -7.71 9.32 11.94
N CYS A 61 -6.65 9.42 11.12
CA CYS A 61 -6.35 8.44 10.10
C CYS A 61 -5.67 7.17 10.66
N SER A 62 -5.23 7.17 11.92
CA SER A 62 -4.47 6.10 12.56
C SER A 62 -5.31 5.26 13.54
N CYS A 63 -4.73 4.18 14.05
CA CYS A 63 -5.33 3.37 15.12
C CYS A 63 -5.51 4.12 16.46
N ARG A 64 -4.88 5.30 16.62
CA ARG A 64 -5.02 6.15 17.80
C ARG A 64 -6.21 7.11 17.70
N GLY A 65 -6.87 7.17 16.55
CA GLY A 65 -8.10 7.94 16.32
C GLY A 65 -9.20 7.07 15.72
N SER A 66 -10.01 7.64 14.83
CA SER A 66 -11.12 6.94 14.18
C SER A 66 -10.72 5.88 13.16
N GLY A 67 -9.45 5.84 12.74
CA GLY A 67 -8.92 4.88 11.76
C GLY A 67 -9.48 5.04 10.36
N VAL A 68 -9.81 6.27 9.95
CA VAL A 68 -10.40 6.56 8.65
C VAL A 68 -9.34 6.72 7.55
N SER A 69 -9.68 6.46 6.29
CA SER A 69 -8.77 6.75 5.17
C SER A 69 -8.60 8.26 5.01
N PRO A 70 -7.39 8.78 4.71
CA PRO A 70 -7.22 10.20 4.41
C PRO A 70 -7.90 10.58 3.09
N ALA A 71 -8.19 11.87 2.90
CA ALA A 71 -8.60 12.38 1.60
C ALA A 71 -7.42 12.26 0.60
N LEU A 72 -7.69 11.87 -0.64
CA LEU A 72 -6.69 11.81 -1.71
C LEU A 72 -7.23 12.52 -2.94
N ALA A 73 -6.35 13.19 -3.68
CA ALA A 73 -6.65 13.76 -4.98
C ALA A 73 -5.47 13.57 -5.93
N TRP A 74 -5.74 13.44 -7.22
CA TRP A 74 -4.69 13.33 -8.22
C TRP A 74 -5.02 14.07 -9.50
N GLU A 75 -3.98 14.68 -10.05
CA GLU A 75 -4.00 15.33 -11.37
C GLU A 75 -3.22 14.49 -12.36
N SER A 76 -3.82 14.22 -13.51
CA SER A 76 -3.27 13.34 -14.55
C SER A 76 -3.54 13.91 -15.93
N ASN A 77 -2.51 13.95 -16.78
CA ASN A 77 -2.61 14.34 -18.18
C ASN A 77 -2.78 13.13 -19.13
N GLN A 78 -3.09 11.96 -18.59
CA GLN A 78 -3.25 10.72 -19.35
C GLN A 78 -4.66 10.68 -19.94
N ALA A 79 -4.80 11.16 -21.18
CA ALA A 79 -6.09 11.26 -21.86
C ALA A 79 -6.72 9.89 -22.15
N ASP A 80 -5.89 8.87 -22.36
CA ASP A 80 -6.30 7.51 -22.68
C ASP A 80 -6.54 6.65 -21.42
N ALA A 81 -6.51 7.25 -20.23
CA ALA A 81 -6.76 6.52 -18.99
C ALA A 81 -8.23 6.08 -18.92
N GLU A 82 -8.48 4.78 -18.83
CA GLU A 82 -9.81 4.22 -18.60
C GLU A 82 -10.08 3.99 -17.11
N ALA A 83 -9.03 3.65 -16.35
CA ALA A 83 -9.13 3.30 -14.95
C ALA A 83 -7.95 3.82 -14.12
N TYR A 84 -8.21 4.07 -12.84
CA TYR A 84 -7.21 4.33 -11.82
C TYR A 84 -7.16 3.21 -10.79
N VAL A 85 -5.95 2.98 -10.28
CA VAL A 85 -5.65 2.10 -9.15
C VAL A 85 -5.00 2.92 -8.05
N VAL A 86 -5.42 2.70 -6.80
CA VAL A 86 -4.80 3.30 -5.61
C VAL A 86 -4.27 2.18 -4.71
N LEU A 87 -2.96 2.19 -4.47
CA LEU A 87 -2.29 1.26 -3.56
C LEU A 87 -1.65 2.03 -2.43
N VAL A 88 -1.88 1.60 -1.18
CA VAL A 88 -1.22 2.18 0.00
C VAL A 88 -0.40 1.09 0.67
N THR A 89 0.90 1.33 0.85
CA THR A 89 1.83 0.34 1.41
C THR A 89 2.75 0.95 2.46
N ASP A 90 2.94 0.23 3.56
CA ASP A 90 3.95 0.45 4.59
C ASP A 90 5.05 -0.61 4.41
N TYR A 91 6.26 -0.16 4.09
CA TYR A 91 7.44 -1.03 3.90
C TYR A 91 8.32 -1.11 5.13
N ASP A 92 7.95 -0.42 6.20
CA ASP A 92 8.74 -0.23 7.40
C ASP A 92 8.35 -1.23 8.50
N VAL A 93 7.57 -2.27 8.22
CA VAL A 93 7.00 -3.09 9.28
C VAL A 93 7.91 -4.27 9.67
N PRO A 94 8.23 -4.49 10.97
CA PRO A 94 7.75 -3.78 12.16
C PRO A 94 8.51 -2.50 12.50
N THR A 95 9.71 -2.31 11.97
CA THR A 95 10.48 -1.06 12.17
C THR A 95 11.18 -0.66 10.87
N PRO A 96 11.36 0.64 10.58
CA PRO A 96 12.06 1.10 9.37
C PRO A 96 13.47 0.52 9.22
N THR A 97 14.14 0.26 10.35
CA THR A 97 15.52 -0.27 10.37
C THR A 97 15.60 -1.77 10.12
N PHE A 98 14.52 -2.52 10.35
CA PHE A 98 14.49 -3.98 10.18
C PHE A 98 13.08 -4.43 9.74
N PRO A 99 12.66 -4.07 8.51
CA PRO A 99 11.38 -4.51 7.98
C PRO A 99 11.42 -6.00 7.67
N ILE A 100 10.34 -6.72 7.93
CA ILE A 100 10.21 -8.15 7.64
C ILE A 100 8.93 -8.47 6.84
N PHE A 101 8.05 -7.49 6.63
CA PHE A 101 6.89 -7.60 5.76
C PHE A 101 6.47 -6.24 5.19
N ASN A 102 5.96 -6.25 3.95
CA ASN A 102 5.38 -5.08 3.29
C ASN A 102 3.86 -5.13 3.50
N LEU A 103 3.30 -4.18 4.25
CA LEU A 103 1.88 -4.16 4.60
C LEU A 103 1.10 -3.28 3.62
N SER A 104 0.22 -3.89 2.82
CA SER A 104 -0.75 -3.16 2.02
C SER A 104 -1.92 -2.72 2.90
N HIS A 105 -2.00 -1.40 3.12
CA HIS A 105 -3.04 -0.74 3.90
C HIS A 105 -4.32 -0.52 3.09
N TRP A 106 -4.22 -0.38 1.77
CA TRP A 106 -5.37 -0.17 0.91
C TRP A 106 -5.09 -0.64 -0.52
N VAL A 107 -6.10 -1.25 -1.13
CA VAL A 107 -6.09 -1.70 -2.52
C VAL A 107 -7.40 -1.29 -3.14
N LEU A 108 -7.39 -0.27 -3.99
CA LEU A 108 -8.53 0.15 -4.80
C LEU A 108 -8.19 0.01 -6.26
N TYR A 109 -9.12 -0.46 -7.08
CA TYR A 109 -8.90 -0.66 -8.50
C TYR A 109 -10.15 -0.35 -9.31
N ASN A 110 -9.98 -0.14 -10.62
CA ASN A 110 -11.04 0.21 -11.56
C ASN A 110 -11.84 1.46 -11.15
N LEU A 111 -11.19 2.44 -10.51
CA LEU A 111 -11.79 3.77 -10.35
C LEU A 111 -11.92 4.38 -11.76
N PRO A 112 -13.11 4.76 -12.22
CA PRO A 112 -13.29 5.29 -13.57
C PRO A 112 -12.42 6.52 -13.85
N ALA A 113 -12.12 6.73 -15.13
CA ALA A 113 -11.35 7.88 -15.60
C ALA A 113 -11.86 9.25 -15.12
N SER A 114 -13.13 9.39 -14.76
CA SER A 114 -13.72 10.62 -14.22
C SER A 114 -13.41 10.87 -12.74
N VAL A 115 -12.98 9.85 -12.00
CA VAL A 115 -12.63 9.99 -10.58
C VAL A 115 -11.23 10.58 -10.46
N ARG A 116 -11.14 11.71 -9.75
CA ARG A 116 -9.88 12.45 -9.50
C ARG A 116 -9.60 12.68 -8.01
N SER A 117 -10.52 12.26 -7.15
CA SER A 117 -10.35 12.36 -5.70
C SER A 117 -11.18 11.33 -4.96
N LEU A 118 -10.75 11.04 -3.74
CA LEU A 118 -11.44 10.23 -2.76
C LEU A 118 -11.59 11.07 -1.49
N PRO A 119 -12.80 11.17 -0.91
CA PRO A 119 -12.99 11.86 0.36
C PRO A 119 -12.26 11.14 1.50
N GLU A 120 -12.03 11.87 2.59
CA GLU A 120 -11.69 11.26 3.87
C GLU A 120 -12.81 10.29 4.30
N ALA A 121 -12.44 9.23 5.01
CA ALA A 121 -13.37 8.21 5.50
C ALA A 121 -14.22 7.55 4.39
N LEU A 122 -13.65 7.35 3.20
CA LEU A 122 -14.31 6.70 2.09
C LEU A 122 -14.85 5.32 2.50
N THR A 123 -16.16 5.15 2.40
CA THR A 123 -16.81 3.85 2.64
C THR A 123 -16.83 2.99 1.39
N THR A 124 -17.05 1.69 1.56
CA THR A 124 -17.20 0.75 0.44
C THR A 124 -18.39 1.10 -0.44
N GLU A 125 -19.49 1.57 0.14
CA GLU A 125 -20.68 2.02 -0.60
C GLU A 125 -20.36 3.25 -1.45
N GLN A 126 -19.64 4.23 -0.89
CA GLN A 126 -19.22 5.41 -1.64
C GLN A 126 -18.26 5.05 -2.78
N LEU A 127 -17.33 4.12 -2.54
CA LEU A 127 -16.43 3.62 -3.58
C LEU A 127 -17.20 2.95 -4.73
N GLN A 128 -18.22 2.15 -4.42
CA GLN A 128 -19.08 1.51 -5.43
C GLN A 128 -19.88 2.54 -6.22
N LEU A 129 -20.40 3.59 -5.57
CA LEU A 129 -21.08 4.69 -6.26
C LEU A 129 -20.15 5.47 -7.19
N LEU A 130 -18.85 5.53 -6.87
CA LEU A 130 -17.81 6.06 -7.75
C LEU A 130 -17.45 5.10 -8.89
N GLY A 131 -17.96 3.86 -8.91
CA GLY A 131 -17.63 2.83 -9.89
C GLY A 131 -16.34 2.06 -9.60
N GLY A 132 -15.67 2.35 -8.48
CA GLY A 132 -14.45 1.67 -8.07
C GLY A 132 -14.70 0.32 -7.39
N LYS A 133 -13.64 -0.47 -7.25
CA LYS A 133 -13.63 -1.76 -6.58
C LYS A 133 -12.55 -1.80 -5.49
N ILE A 134 -12.76 -2.63 -4.48
CA ILE A 134 -11.83 -2.82 -3.35
C ILE A 134 -11.21 -4.22 -3.40
N GLY A 135 -9.89 -4.27 -3.25
CA GLY A 135 -9.10 -5.49 -3.13
C GLY A 135 -8.82 -5.86 -1.67
N LYS A 136 -8.20 -7.03 -1.47
CA LYS A 136 -7.75 -7.50 -0.16
C LYS A 136 -6.47 -6.77 0.26
N SER A 137 -6.54 -6.11 1.41
CA SER A 137 -5.35 -5.65 2.14
C SER A 137 -4.51 -6.83 2.66
N SER A 138 -3.32 -6.58 3.23
CA SER A 138 -2.47 -7.66 3.76
C SER A 138 -3.11 -8.47 4.90
N THR A 139 -4.16 -7.94 5.55
CA THR A 139 -4.95 -8.67 6.57
C THR A 139 -6.09 -9.49 5.97
N GLY A 140 -6.25 -9.50 4.64
CA GLY A 140 -7.36 -10.15 3.94
C GLY A 140 -8.67 -9.36 3.95
N ASN A 141 -8.73 -8.23 4.66
CA ASN A 141 -9.92 -7.41 4.79
C ASN A 141 -10.14 -6.48 3.59
N LEU A 142 -11.40 -6.18 3.30
CA LEU A 142 -11.85 -5.25 2.25
C LEU A 142 -12.10 -3.86 2.82
N LYS A 143 -11.06 -3.26 3.42
CA LYS A 143 -11.11 -1.90 3.98
C LYS A 143 -9.71 -1.31 4.09
N PHE A 144 -9.66 0.00 4.29
CA PHE A 144 -8.44 0.68 4.72
C PHE A 144 -8.00 0.13 6.10
N ILE A 145 -6.71 -0.20 6.22
CA ILE A 145 -6.08 -0.50 7.50
C ILE A 145 -5.48 0.82 8.01
N ALA A 146 -5.83 1.24 9.21
CA ALA A 146 -5.25 2.45 9.80
C ALA A 146 -3.78 2.22 10.19
N PRO A 147 -2.87 3.18 9.93
CA PRO A 147 -1.53 3.23 10.51
C PRO A 147 -1.52 2.92 12.00
N CYS A 148 -0.64 1.99 12.38
CA CYS A 148 -0.44 1.59 13.77
C CYS A 148 0.98 1.03 13.92
N PRO A 149 2.02 1.86 13.67
CA PRO A 149 3.39 1.41 13.71
C PRO A 149 3.73 0.94 15.13
N PRO A 150 4.32 -0.26 15.29
CA PRO A 150 4.65 -0.76 16.62
C PRO A 150 5.88 -0.05 17.20
N ALA A 151 6.81 0.43 16.37
CA ALA A 151 7.95 1.22 16.80
C ALA A 151 8.55 2.07 15.67
N GLY A 152 8.86 3.33 16.00
CA GLY A 152 9.45 4.29 15.08
C GLY A 152 8.43 4.92 14.13
N ARG A 153 8.90 5.93 13.39
CA ARG A 153 8.10 6.66 12.41
C ARG A 153 8.08 5.91 11.08
N HIS A 154 6.92 5.38 10.69
CA HIS A 154 6.73 4.64 9.45
C HIS A 154 6.29 5.56 8.30
N ALA A 155 6.72 5.22 7.08
CA ALA A 155 6.26 5.82 5.84
C ALA A 155 5.10 5.02 5.24
N TYR A 156 4.00 5.70 4.94
CA TYR A 156 2.85 5.17 4.23
C TYR A 156 2.85 5.75 2.81
N VAL A 157 3.18 4.91 1.83
CA VAL A 157 3.31 5.34 0.42
C VAL A 157 1.99 5.10 -0.29
N PHE A 158 1.35 6.19 -0.71
CA PHE A 158 0.13 6.21 -1.49
C PHE A 158 0.49 6.35 -2.97
N ARG A 159 0.19 5.33 -3.77
CA ARG A 159 0.46 5.33 -5.20
C ARG A 159 -0.83 5.32 -5.99
N VAL A 160 -0.88 6.15 -7.03
CA VAL A 160 -1.97 6.20 -8.01
C VAL A 160 -1.41 5.84 -9.37
N TYR A 161 -2.06 4.91 -10.06
CA TYR A 161 -1.70 4.47 -11.41
C TYR A 161 -2.86 4.75 -12.35
N ALA A 162 -2.57 5.29 -13.54
CA ALA A 162 -3.50 5.38 -14.66
C ALA A 162 -3.30 4.17 -15.58
N LEU A 163 -4.38 3.50 -15.95
CA LEU A 163 -4.38 2.34 -16.83
C LEU A 163 -5.14 2.63 -18.12
N ASP A 164 -4.69 2.04 -19.22
CA ASP A 164 -5.39 2.07 -20.51
C ASP A 164 -6.59 1.11 -20.58
N GLU A 165 -6.75 0.22 -19.60
CA GLU A 165 -7.90 -0.67 -19.49
C GLU A 165 -8.31 -0.94 -18.04
N ALA A 166 -9.56 -1.38 -17.86
CA ALA A 166 -10.05 -1.87 -16.58
C ALA A 166 -9.59 -3.30 -16.30
N LEU A 167 -9.17 -3.57 -15.07
CA LEU A 167 -8.70 -4.88 -14.65
C LEU A 167 -9.85 -5.87 -14.44
N SER A 168 -9.64 -7.14 -14.80
CA SER A 168 -10.61 -8.21 -14.60
C SER A 168 -10.06 -9.31 -13.70
N PHE A 169 -10.87 -9.76 -12.74
CA PHE A 169 -10.52 -10.82 -11.80
C PHE A 169 -11.73 -11.71 -11.52
N THR A 170 -11.51 -13.02 -11.37
CA THR A 170 -12.54 -13.98 -10.95
C THR A 170 -12.91 -13.82 -9.48
N ASP A 171 -11.90 -13.62 -8.64
CA ASP A 171 -12.02 -13.41 -7.20
C ASP A 171 -11.52 -12.01 -6.81
N VAL A 172 -11.85 -11.56 -5.60
CA VAL A 172 -11.33 -10.29 -5.09
C VAL A 172 -9.80 -10.38 -4.94
N PRO A 173 -9.03 -9.56 -5.69
CA PRO A 173 -7.58 -9.68 -5.77
C PRO A 173 -6.89 -9.08 -4.54
N ASN A 174 -5.67 -9.54 -4.24
CA ASN A 174 -4.75 -8.84 -3.34
C ASN A 174 -3.87 -7.84 -4.10
N LYS A 175 -3.05 -7.04 -3.38
CA LYS A 175 -2.12 -6.06 -3.97
C LYS A 175 -1.25 -6.66 -5.09
N GLN A 176 -0.65 -7.83 -4.88
CA GLN A 176 0.28 -8.43 -5.84
C GLN A 176 -0.43 -8.81 -7.14
N GLN A 177 -1.63 -9.41 -7.04
CA GLN A 177 -2.45 -9.74 -8.22
C GLN A 177 -2.85 -8.49 -9.00
N VAL A 178 -3.14 -7.38 -8.32
CA VAL A 178 -3.40 -6.09 -8.97
C VAL A 178 -2.13 -5.59 -9.68
N ILE A 179 -0.96 -5.60 -9.02
CA ILE A 179 0.31 -5.21 -9.63
C ILE A 179 0.61 -6.03 -10.88
N ASP A 180 0.43 -7.35 -10.81
CA ASP A 180 0.70 -8.23 -11.93
C ASP A 180 -0.24 -7.99 -13.11
N ALA A 181 -1.53 -7.73 -12.84
CA ALA A 181 -2.51 -7.41 -13.87
C ALA A 181 -2.31 -6.03 -14.51
N MET A 182 -1.71 -5.07 -13.80
CA MET A 182 -1.41 -3.75 -14.35
C MET A 182 -0.21 -3.75 -15.32
N LYS A 183 0.66 -4.77 -15.27
CA LYS A 183 1.89 -4.79 -16.06
C LYS A 183 1.59 -4.72 -17.56
N GLY A 184 2.13 -3.69 -18.22
CA GLY A 184 1.91 -3.42 -19.64
C GLY A 184 0.79 -2.42 -19.93
N HIS A 185 -0.05 -2.12 -18.93
CA HIS A 185 -1.23 -1.26 -19.06
C HIS A 185 -1.06 0.12 -18.39
N ILE A 186 0.04 0.34 -17.67
CA ILE A 186 0.27 1.60 -16.94
C ILE A 186 0.70 2.71 -17.89
N LEU A 187 -0.16 3.71 -18.06
CA LEU A 187 0.10 4.93 -18.82
C LEU A 187 0.97 5.93 -18.04
N GLY A 188 0.84 5.90 -16.72
CA GLY A 188 1.63 6.73 -15.81
C GLY A 188 1.26 6.48 -14.35
N TYR A 189 2.13 6.92 -13.45
CA TYR A 189 1.88 6.84 -12.02
C TYR A 189 2.29 8.12 -11.29
N GLY A 190 1.89 8.20 -10.04
CA GLY A 190 2.26 9.23 -9.08
C GLY A 190 2.23 8.68 -7.67
N GLU A 191 2.89 9.36 -6.74
CA GLU A 191 2.91 8.94 -5.35
C GLU A 191 2.93 10.12 -4.38
N LEU A 192 2.45 9.85 -3.18
CA LEU A 192 2.45 10.73 -2.02
C LEU A 192 2.86 9.90 -0.81
N THR A 193 3.76 10.40 0.01
CA THR A 193 4.15 9.74 1.27
C THR A 193 3.62 10.54 2.44
N GLY A 194 2.95 9.86 3.37
CA GLY A 194 2.59 10.39 4.70
C GLY A 194 3.29 9.58 5.78
N TYR A 195 3.50 10.16 6.95
CA TYR A 195 4.17 9.50 8.07
C TYR A 195 3.29 9.40 9.31
N PHE A 196 3.51 8.38 10.13
CA PHE A 196 2.88 8.24 11.44
C PHE A 196 3.81 7.55 12.44
N GLU A 197 3.65 7.84 13.73
CA GLU A 197 4.43 7.31 14.86
C GLU A 197 3.55 7.06 16.11
#